data_AF-A0AAP6G7Z5-F1
#
_entry.id   AF-A0AAP6G7Z5-F1
#
_cell.length_a   1.000
_cell.length_b   1.000
_cell.length_c   1.000
_cell.angle_alpha   90.00
_cell.angle_beta   90.00
_cell.angle_gamma   90.00
#
_symmetry.space_group_name_H-M   'P 1'
#
loop_
_entity.id
_entity.type
_entity.pdbx_description
1 polymer ?
#
loop_
_entity_poly.entity_id
_entity_poly.type
_entity_poly.pdbx_seq_one_letter_code
_entity_poly.pdbx_strand_id
1 'polypeptide(L)'
;MWMSKIKKYLQELDRTPVLNAVFMISMICIVLVYAFAVINGVKEIVGYDNIDKVISVISSLATALTLVFLVYQHKVNDSKNYQITMVNEAKLVIDKMIEQINVLHAWNNGDISKLTVFLNRLSNHAMDLETLFNNVDDVALKKILLIRWQDMYFNHYENAVSSIDAIEMIKNNLDMSNPICVRDINRIEMNTSVKLRSDAKSYDYYKSFIDGVEEEGYFDFSKEIGFQIGFYFYFFDKKNIEKYLDGIVNVIDPKHKYPSLYAIVEASTR
;
A
#
# COMPACT_ATOMS: atom_id res chain seq x y z
N MET A 1 -12.69 8.76 -44.93
CA MET A 1 -12.33 7.35 -44.61
C MET A 1 -10.82 7.06 -44.62
N TRP A 2 -10.02 7.72 -45.48
CA TRP A 2 -8.56 7.54 -45.51
C TRP A 2 -7.80 8.21 -44.35
N MET A 3 -8.23 9.40 -43.91
CA MET A 3 -7.61 10.11 -42.79
C MET A 3 -7.71 9.37 -41.44
N SER A 4 -8.77 8.60 -41.19
CA SER A 4 -8.89 7.83 -39.93
C SER A 4 -7.99 6.60 -39.91
N LYS A 5 -7.73 5.99 -41.07
CA LYS A 5 -6.75 4.90 -41.21
C LYS A 5 -5.32 5.41 -41.02
N ILE A 6 -4.99 6.59 -41.55
CA ILE A 6 -3.66 7.22 -41.36
C ILE A 6 -3.45 7.60 -39.89
N LYS A 7 -4.47 8.15 -39.22
CA LYS A 7 -4.39 8.48 -37.78
C LYS A 7 -4.21 7.24 -36.90
N LYS A 8 -4.88 6.13 -37.26
CA LYS A 8 -4.73 4.82 -36.59
C LYS A 8 -3.35 4.21 -36.81
N TYR A 9 -2.81 4.31 -38.03
CA TYR A 9 -1.44 3.88 -38.35
C TYR A 9 -0.38 4.72 -37.63
N LEU A 10 -0.59 6.04 -37.49
CA LEU A 10 0.32 6.92 -36.75
C LEU A 10 0.26 6.68 -35.23
N GLN A 11 -0.91 6.33 -34.68
CA GLN A 11 -1.06 5.92 -33.28
C GLN A 11 -0.48 4.51 -33.01
N GLU A 12 -0.43 3.63 -34.00
CA GLU A 12 0.26 2.32 -33.91
C GLU A 12 1.78 2.44 -34.14
N LEU A 13 2.25 3.43 -34.91
CA LEU A 13 3.69 3.69 -35.14
C LEU A 13 4.41 4.21 -33.89
N ASP A 14 3.69 4.84 -32.96
CA ASP A 14 4.20 5.34 -31.68
C ASP A 14 4.61 4.20 -30.71
N ARG A 15 4.49 2.93 -31.13
CA ARG A 15 4.78 1.74 -30.32
C ARG A 15 6.04 0.95 -30.69
N THR A 16 6.89 1.43 -31.61
CA THR A 16 8.18 0.78 -31.84
C THR A 16 9.34 1.74 -31.60
N PRO A 17 9.86 1.84 -30.35
CA PRO A 17 11.07 2.59 -30.06
C PRO A 17 12.25 2.18 -30.99
N VAL A 18 12.20 0.95 -31.52
CA VAL A 18 13.16 0.42 -32.50
C VAL A 18 13.07 1.14 -33.86
N LEU A 19 11.88 1.40 -34.41
CA LEU A 19 11.74 2.02 -35.74
C LEU A 19 12.15 3.49 -35.70
N ASN A 20 11.78 4.20 -34.64
CA ASN A 20 12.21 5.58 -34.40
C ASN A 20 13.73 5.67 -34.17
N ALA A 21 14.33 4.69 -33.45
CA ALA A 21 15.77 4.61 -33.29
C ALA A 21 16.50 4.35 -34.61
N VAL A 22 16.02 3.41 -35.44
CA VAL A 22 16.59 3.12 -36.76
C VAL A 22 16.51 4.36 -37.67
N PHE A 23 15.39 5.07 -37.67
CA PHE A 23 15.22 6.28 -38.46
C PHE A 23 16.18 7.40 -37.98
N MET A 24 16.29 7.63 -36.67
CA MET A 24 17.24 8.60 -36.11
C MET A 24 18.69 8.26 -36.46
N ILE A 25 19.10 6.99 -36.29
CA ILE A 25 20.46 6.54 -36.61
C ILE A 25 20.74 6.75 -38.11
N SER A 26 19.80 6.40 -38.98
CA SER A 26 19.95 6.59 -40.43
C SER A 26 20.10 8.06 -40.83
N MET A 27 19.31 8.96 -40.23
CA MET A 27 19.43 10.41 -40.42
C MET A 27 20.79 10.94 -39.94
N ILE A 28 21.25 10.50 -38.76
CA ILE A 28 22.56 10.87 -38.22
C ILE A 28 23.68 10.41 -39.15
N CYS A 29 23.62 9.18 -39.68
CA CYS A 29 24.59 8.68 -40.65
C CYS A 29 24.62 9.52 -41.93
N ILE A 30 23.47 9.90 -42.48
CA ILE A 30 23.39 10.73 -43.70
C ILE A 30 24.00 12.11 -43.46
N VAL A 31 23.68 12.75 -42.33
CA VAL A 31 24.24 14.05 -41.94
C VAL A 31 25.75 13.96 -41.76
N LEU A 32 26.26 12.89 -41.13
CA LEU A 32 27.69 12.66 -40.95
C LEU A 32 28.42 12.44 -42.28
N VAL A 33 27.84 11.68 -43.22
CA VAL A 33 28.41 11.47 -44.57
C VAL A 33 28.50 12.80 -45.33
N TYR A 34 27.46 13.62 -45.29
CA TYR A 34 27.47 14.94 -45.93
C TYR A 34 28.46 15.90 -45.27
N ALA A 35 28.52 15.93 -43.93
CA ALA A 35 29.51 16.73 -43.21
C ALA A 35 30.94 16.33 -43.58
N PHE A 36 31.22 15.03 -43.69
CA PHE A 36 32.53 14.51 -44.08
C PHE A 36 32.90 14.89 -45.52
N ALA A 37 31.93 14.81 -46.44
CA ALA A 37 32.12 15.21 -47.85
C ALA A 37 32.42 16.71 -47.99
N VAL A 38 31.69 17.57 -47.26
CA VAL A 38 31.93 19.03 -47.25
C VAL A 38 33.30 19.36 -46.67
N ILE A 39 33.70 18.72 -45.57
CA ILE A 39 35.01 18.92 -44.94
C ILE A 39 36.14 18.54 -45.90
N ASN A 40 36.02 17.41 -46.60
CA ASN A 40 37.03 16.99 -47.59
C ASN A 40 37.08 17.93 -48.80
N GLY A 41 35.93 18.41 -49.30
CA GLY A 41 35.89 19.39 -50.38
C GLY A 41 36.54 20.73 -50.00
N VAL A 42 36.33 21.19 -48.76
CA VAL A 42 36.99 22.41 -48.23
C VAL A 42 38.50 22.20 -48.05
N LYS A 43 38.95 20.99 -47.67
CA LYS A 43 40.38 20.63 -47.56
C LYS A 43 41.10 20.80 -48.90
N GLU A 44 40.48 20.34 -49.98
CA GLU A 44 41.04 20.37 -51.33
C GLU A 44 41.13 21.79 -51.89
N ILE A 45 40.16 22.66 -51.57
CA ILE A 45 40.07 24.03 -52.12
C ILE A 45 40.94 25.02 -51.35
N VAL A 46 41.01 24.90 -50.02
CA VAL A 46 41.62 25.93 -49.14
C VAL A 46 43.02 25.54 -48.66
N GLY A 47 43.46 24.28 -48.86
CA GLY A 47 44.77 23.82 -48.41
C GLY A 47 44.94 23.88 -46.88
N TYR A 48 43.84 23.70 -46.15
CA TYR A 48 43.81 23.90 -44.70
C TYR A 48 44.25 22.63 -43.96
N ASP A 49 45.54 22.52 -43.62
CA ASP A 49 46.16 21.34 -42.97
C ASP A 49 45.67 21.05 -41.54
N ASN A 50 44.82 21.90 -40.94
CA ASN A 50 44.36 21.75 -39.55
C ASN A 50 42.95 21.13 -39.40
N ILE A 51 42.35 20.60 -40.46
CA ILE A 51 41.02 19.95 -40.39
C ILE A 51 40.98 18.80 -39.39
N ASP A 52 42.08 18.05 -39.25
CA ASP A 52 42.20 16.96 -38.29
C ASP A 52 42.06 17.45 -36.84
N LYS A 53 42.44 18.71 -36.55
CA LYS A 53 42.22 19.35 -35.24
C LYS A 53 40.75 19.68 -35.01
N VAL A 54 40.02 20.14 -36.04
CA VAL A 54 38.58 20.43 -35.93
C VAL A 54 37.81 19.13 -35.67
N ILE A 55 38.14 18.05 -36.39
CA ILE A 55 37.57 16.72 -36.17
C ILE A 55 37.88 16.21 -34.76
N SER A 56 39.12 16.40 -34.29
CA SER A 56 39.53 16.02 -32.93
C SER A 56 38.76 16.79 -31.84
N VAL A 57 38.51 18.09 -32.04
CA VAL A 57 37.71 18.92 -31.12
C VAL A 57 36.24 18.49 -31.12
N ILE A 58 35.65 18.23 -32.29
CA ILE A 58 34.26 17.75 -32.39
C ILE A 58 34.12 16.35 -31.76
N SER A 59 35.07 15.46 -32.00
CA SER A 59 35.11 14.12 -31.42
C SER A 59 35.23 14.15 -29.89
N SER A 60 36.09 15.01 -29.35
CA SER A 60 36.21 15.17 -27.89
C SER A 60 34.97 15.78 -27.25
N LEU A 61 34.33 16.77 -27.91
CA LEU A 61 33.05 17.33 -27.48
C LEU A 61 31.92 16.29 -27.49
N ALA A 62 31.81 15.49 -28.56
CA ALA A 62 30.82 14.42 -28.66
C ALA A 62 31.03 13.34 -27.59
N THR A 63 32.29 12.99 -27.31
CA THR A 63 32.65 12.06 -26.23
C THR A 63 32.25 12.62 -24.87
N ALA A 64 32.52 13.90 -24.60
CA ALA A 64 32.12 14.56 -23.36
C ALA A 64 30.60 14.58 -23.18
N LEU A 65 29.84 14.90 -24.24
CA LEU A 65 28.37 14.87 -24.23
C LEU A 65 27.82 13.47 -23.99
N THR A 66 28.43 12.45 -24.61
CA THR A 66 28.04 11.04 -24.41
C THR A 66 28.27 10.62 -22.96
N LEU A 67 29.38 11.04 -22.35
CA LEU A 67 29.68 10.75 -20.95
C LEU A 67 28.70 11.44 -20.00
N VAL A 68 28.35 12.70 -20.26
CA VAL A 68 27.31 13.43 -19.52
C VAL A 68 25.96 12.70 -19.63
N PHE A 69 25.58 12.29 -20.83
CA PHE A 69 24.33 11.54 -21.06
C PHE A 69 24.34 10.19 -20.34
N LEU A 70 25.45 9.45 -20.37
CA LEU A 70 25.59 8.17 -19.71
C LEU A 70 25.49 8.30 -18.18
N VAL A 71 26.12 9.32 -17.59
CA VAL A 71 25.98 9.64 -16.16
C VAL A 71 24.54 10.03 -15.82
N TYR A 72 23.88 10.82 -16.66
CA TYR A 72 22.48 11.18 -16.47
C TYR A 72 21.56 9.95 -16.52
N GLN A 73 21.73 9.09 -17.53
CA GLN A 73 20.96 7.87 -17.71
C GLN A 73 21.17 6.90 -16.54
N HIS A 74 22.40 6.77 -16.04
CA HIS A 74 22.70 5.95 -14.87
C HIS A 74 21.92 6.43 -13.64
N LYS A 75 21.94 7.74 -13.34
CA LYS A 75 21.17 8.32 -12.22
C LYS A 75 19.67 8.08 -12.35
N VAL A 76 19.11 8.25 -13.54
CA VAL A 76 17.68 7.99 -13.80
C VAL A 76 17.35 6.50 -13.60
N ASN A 77 18.22 5.61 -14.07
CA ASN A 77 18.01 4.18 -13.96
C ASN A 77 18.12 3.70 -12.50
N ASP A 78 19.05 4.26 -11.72
CA ASP A 78 19.20 3.96 -10.29
C ASP A 78 17.97 4.39 -9.50
N SER A 79 17.44 5.59 -9.78
CA SER A 79 16.18 6.05 -9.18
C SER A 79 15.02 5.11 -9.51
N LYS A 80 14.89 4.67 -10.76
CA LYS A 80 13.87 3.70 -11.16
C LYS A 80 14.03 2.35 -10.46
N ASN A 81 15.26 1.85 -10.34
CA ASN A 81 15.55 0.60 -9.64
C ASN A 81 15.19 0.71 -8.15
N TYR A 82 15.52 1.82 -7.51
CA TYR A 82 15.12 2.10 -6.13
C TYR A 82 13.60 2.06 -5.94
N GLN A 83 12.85 2.72 -6.84
CA GLN A 83 11.38 2.72 -6.82
C GLN A 83 10.80 1.30 -6.96
N ILE A 84 11.36 0.48 -7.85
CA ILE A 84 10.96 -0.93 -8.02
C ILE A 84 11.24 -1.74 -6.74
N THR A 85 12.41 -1.56 -6.11
CA THR A 85 12.76 -2.22 -4.85
C THR A 85 11.79 -1.85 -3.75
N MET A 86 11.48 -0.56 -3.56
CA MET A 86 10.51 -0.11 -2.55
C MET A 86 9.14 -0.75 -2.74
N VAL A 87 8.66 -0.84 -3.99
CA VAL A 87 7.39 -1.52 -4.31
C VAL A 87 7.44 -3.01 -3.99
N ASN A 88 8.55 -3.68 -4.29
CA ASN A 88 8.69 -5.11 -4.00
C ASN A 88 8.70 -5.38 -2.49
N GLU A 89 9.41 -4.56 -1.72
CA GLU A 89 9.37 -4.66 -0.24
C GLU A 89 7.96 -4.38 0.29
N ALA A 90 7.27 -3.36 -0.23
CA ALA A 90 5.90 -3.05 0.18
C ALA A 90 4.93 -4.21 -0.12
N LYS A 91 5.11 -4.89 -1.25
CA LYS A 91 4.34 -6.11 -1.59
C LYS A 91 4.58 -7.22 -0.58
N LEU A 92 5.84 -7.46 -0.18
CA LEU A 92 6.18 -8.45 0.83
C LEU A 92 5.58 -8.11 2.19
N VAL A 93 5.53 -6.83 2.55
CA VAL A 93 4.84 -6.38 3.77
C VAL A 93 3.35 -6.71 3.71
N ILE A 94 2.67 -6.43 2.59
CA ILE A 94 1.25 -6.79 2.41
C ILE A 94 1.05 -8.31 2.50
N ASP A 95 1.94 -9.09 1.89
CA ASP A 95 1.86 -10.56 1.95
C ASP A 95 2.01 -11.06 3.41
N LYS A 96 2.88 -10.44 4.21
CA LYS A 96 3.00 -10.73 5.66
C LYS A 96 1.74 -10.32 6.44
N MET A 97 1.09 -9.21 6.07
CA MET A 97 -0.19 -8.82 6.68
C MET A 97 -1.26 -9.87 6.41
N ILE A 98 -1.38 -10.34 5.17
CA ILE A 98 -2.28 -11.44 4.78
C ILE A 98 -1.98 -12.70 5.60
N GLU A 99 -0.70 -13.04 5.79
CA GLU A 99 -0.30 -14.19 6.63
C GLU A 99 -0.78 -14.03 8.08
N GLN A 100 -0.58 -12.87 8.70
CA GLN A 100 -1.08 -12.62 10.07
C GLN A 100 -2.61 -12.70 10.15
N ILE A 101 -3.31 -12.19 9.14
CA ILE A 101 -4.77 -12.24 9.05
C ILE A 101 -5.27 -13.68 8.92
N ASN A 102 -4.60 -14.51 8.12
CA ASN A 102 -4.97 -15.92 7.96
C ASN A 102 -4.77 -16.71 9.26
N VAL A 103 -3.79 -16.34 10.09
CA VAL A 103 -3.62 -16.92 11.44
C VAL A 103 -4.82 -16.58 12.33
N LEU A 104 -5.34 -15.35 12.25
CA LEU A 104 -6.54 -14.95 12.98
C LEU A 104 -7.79 -15.72 12.52
N HIS A 105 -7.89 -16.09 11.23
CA HIS A 105 -9.03 -16.86 10.74
C HIS A 105 -9.19 -18.23 11.43
N ALA A 106 -8.11 -18.79 11.99
CA ALA A 106 -8.14 -20.02 12.79
C ALA A 106 -8.32 -19.77 14.31
N TRP A 107 -8.48 -18.51 14.73
CA TRP A 107 -8.65 -18.13 16.13
C TRP A 107 -10.10 -18.33 16.57
N ASN A 108 -10.28 -18.92 17.74
CA ASN A 108 -11.57 -19.34 18.29
C ASN A 108 -12.06 -18.42 19.42
N ASN A 109 -11.76 -17.13 19.36
CA ASN A 109 -12.10 -16.15 20.40
C ASN A 109 -11.58 -16.51 21.81
N GLY A 110 -10.64 -17.44 21.96
CA GLY A 110 -10.24 -17.97 23.27
C GLY A 110 -9.10 -17.22 23.95
N ASP A 111 -8.10 -16.81 23.17
CA ASP A 111 -6.82 -16.33 23.70
C ASP A 111 -6.62 -14.85 23.35
N ILE A 112 -6.78 -13.99 24.35
CA ILE A 112 -6.65 -12.53 24.21
C ILE A 112 -5.21 -12.13 23.88
N SER A 113 -4.21 -12.87 24.37
CA SER A 113 -2.81 -12.60 24.04
C SER A 113 -2.56 -12.73 22.53
N LYS A 114 -3.20 -13.72 21.88
CA LYS A 114 -3.11 -13.86 20.41
C LYS A 114 -3.75 -12.70 19.68
N LEU A 115 -4.88 -12.18 20.15
CA LEU A 115 -5.50 -10.99 19.57
C LEU A 115 -4.57 -9.78 19.72
N THR A 116 -4.02 -9.55 20.91
CA THR A 116 -3.06 -8.46 21.16
C THR A 116 -1.84 -8.55 20.25
N VAL A 117 -1.25 -9.74 20.10
CA VAL A 117 -0.12 -9.97 19.19
C VAL A 117 -0.52 -9.70 17.74
N PHE A 118 -1.70 -10.14 17.32
CA PHE A 118 -2.22 -9.88 15.98
C PHE A 118 -2.37 -8.38 15.72
N LEU A 119 -3.03 -7.64 16.61
CA LEU A 119 -3.25 -6.19 16.45
C LEU A 119 -1.93 -5.43 16.35
N ASN A 120 -0.98 -5.72 17.26
CA ASN A 120 0.34 -5.10 17.27
C ASN A 120 1.16 -5.42 16.01
N ARG A 121 1.16 -6.68 15.56
CA ARG A 121 1.89 -7.05 14.33
C ARG A 121 1.28 -6.42 13.11
N LEU A 122 -0.04 -6.42 13.00
CA LEU A 122 -0.73 -5.83 11.87
C LEU A 122 -0.51 -4.32 11.81
N SER A 123 -0.53 -3.63 12.95
CA SER A 123 -0.22 -2.20 13.01
C SER A 123 1.23 -1.89 12.63
N ASN A 124 2.19 -2.72 13.07
CA ASN A 124 3.60 -2.55 12.70
C ASN A 124 3.80 -2.71 11.20
N HIS A 125 3.19 -3.74 10.59
CA HIS A 125 3.25 -3.92 9.14
C HIS A 125 2.54 -2.79 8.37
N ALA A 126 1.43 -2.25 8.89
CA ALA A 126 0.79 -1.09 8.29
C ALA A 126 1.68 0.16 8.33
N MET A 127 2.42 0.38 9.42
CA MET A 127 3.40 1.46 9.53
C MET A 127 4.58 1.28 8.57
N ASP A 128 5.11 0.06 8.45
CA ASP A 128 6.16 -0.28 7.48
C ASP A 128 5.68 0.00 6.05
N LEU A 129 4.45 -0.44 5.73
CA LEU A 129 3.85 -0.20 4.42
C LEU A 129 3.67 1.28 4.14
N GLU A 130 3.17 2.06 5.09
CA GLU A 130 3.02 3.51 4.93
C GLU A 130 4.36 4.17 4.61
N THR A 131 5.42 3.79 5.33
CA THR A 131 6.76 4.31 5.12
C THR A 131 7.24 4.00 3.70
N LEU A 132 7.09 2.76 3.25
CA LEU A 132 7.47 2.35 1.90
C LEU A 132 6.61 3.04 0.83
N PHE A 133 5.30 3.12 1.05
CA PHE A 133 4.36 3.78 0.14
C PHE A 133 4.69 5.26 -0.04
N ASN A 134 5.00 5.97 1.04
CA ASN A 134 5.36 7.39 0.98
C ASN A 134 6.68 7.63 0.22
N ASN A 135 7.60 6.66 0.21
CA ASN A 135 8.87 6.73 -0.53
C ASN A 135 8.75 6.36 -2.03
N VAL A 136 7.58 5.88 -2.48
CA VAL A 136 7.33 5.63 -3.90
C VAL A 136 6.84 6.91 -4.57
N ASP A 137 7.59 7.46 -5.52
CA ASP A 137 7.21 8.69 -6.23
C ASP A 137 6.30 8.41 -7.44
N ASP A 138 6.47 7.25 -8.08
CA ASP A 138 5.71 6.87 -9.26
C ASP A 138 4.25 6.52 -8.90
N VAL A 139 3.32 7.30 -9.46
CA VAL A 139 1.87 7.16 -9.21
C VAL A 139 1.33 5.80 -9.67
N ALA A 140 1.83 5.26 -10.79
CA ALA A 140 1.41 3.95 -11.28
C ALA A 140 1.88 2.84 -10.33
N LEU A 141 3.10 2.96 -9.80
CA LEU A 141 3.62 2.03 -8.79
C LEU A 141 2.84 2.12 -7.47
N LYS A 142 2.52 3.32 -7.00
CA LYS A 142 1.61 3.52 -5.85
C LYS A 142 0.26 2.86 -6.07
N LYS A 143 -0.32 2.99 -7.27
CA LYS A 143 -1.60 2.35 -7.61
C LYS A 143 -1.55 0.82 -7.51
N ILE A 144 -0.43 0.20 -7.86
CA ILE A 144 -0.25 -1.26 -7.69
C ILE A 144 -0.31 -1.63 -6.20
N LEU A 145 0.33 -0.83 -5.33
CA LEU A 145 0.28 -1.05 -3.88
C LEU A 145 -1.13 -0.86 -3.34
N LEU A 146 -1.87 0.15 -3.80
CA LEU A 146 -3.28 0.36 -3.42
C LEU A 146 -4.16 -0.84 -3.78
N ILE A 147 -4.03 -1.39 -4.98
CA ILE A 147 -4.80 -2.58 -5.41
C ILE A 147 -4.52 -3.77 -4.49
N ARG A 148 -3.25 -4.00 -4.14
CA ARG A 148 -2.87 -5.08 -3.23
C ARG A 148 -3.34 -4.85 -1.79
N TRP A 149 -3.31 -3.61 -1.32
CA TRP A 149 -3.88 -3.25 -0.03
C TRP A 149 -5.38 -3.49 0.00
N GLN A 150 -6.11 -3.07 -1.04
CA GLN A 150 -7.55 -3.30 -1.17
C GLN A 150 -7.87 -4.79 -1.18
N ASP A 151 -7.12 -5.59 -1.93
CA ASP A 151 -7.25 -7.05 -1.95
C ASP A 151 -7.06 -7.65 -0.55
N MET A 152 -5.98 -7.28 0.15
CA MET A 152 -5.75 -7.67 1.55
C MET A 152 -6.91 -7.27 2.46
N TYR A 153 -7.39 -6.03 2.35
CA TYR A 153 -8.42 -5.47 3.22
C TYR A 153 -9.78 -6.16 3.02
N PHE A 154 -10.24 -6.27 1.77
CA PHE A 154 -11.57 -6.77 1.45
C PHE A 154 -11.66 -8.30 1.43
N ASN A 155 -10.62 -8.99 0.95
CA ASN A 155 -10.68 -10.45 0.76
C ASN A 155 -10.14 -11.23 1.96
N HIS A 156 -9.23 -10.64 2.73
CA HIS A 156 -8.61 -11.32 3.88
C HIS A 156 -9.05 -10.71 5.20
N TYR A 157 -8.78 -9.41 5.42
CA TYR A 157 -8.99 -8.76 6.71
C TYR A 157 -10.47 -8.79 7.11
N GLU A 158 -11.36 -8.31 6.23
CA GLU A 158 -12.80 -8.22 6.48
C GLU A 158 -13.39 -9.53 7.00
N ASN A 159 -13.08 -10.64 6.32
CA ASN A 159 -13.58 -11.96 6.69
C ASN A 159 -13.04 -12.39 8.06
N ALA A 160 -11.74 -12.23 8.30
CA ALA A 160 -11.11 -12.68 9.55
C ALA A 160 -11.54 -11.86 10.78
N VAL A 161 -11.75 -10.54 10.64
CA VAL A 161 -12.17 -9.73 11.78
C VAL A 161 -13.66 -9.81 12.07
N SER A 162 -14.47 -10.21 11.09
CA SER A 162 -15.92 -10.39 11.27
C SER A 162 -16.28 -11.54 12.23
N SER A 163 -15.37 -12.51 12.42
CA SER A 163 -15.58 -13.63 13.35
C SER A 163 -15.22 -13.33 14.81
N ILE A 164 -14.64 -12.15 15.09
CA ILE A 164 -14.27 -11.75 16.44
C ILE A 164 -15.53 -11.46 17.26
N ASP A 165 -15.73 -12.18 18.37
CA ASP A 165 -16.82 -11.93 19.32
C ASP A 165 -16.27 -11.54 20.70
N ALA A 166 -16.43 -10.26 21.07
CA ALA A 166 -15.96 -9.74 22.35
C ALA A 166 -16.61 -10.44 23.56
N ILE A 167 -17.87 -10.87 23.46
CA ILE A 167 -18.58 -11.53 24.56
C ILE A 167 -17.99 -12.91 24.78
N GLU A 168 -17.84 -13.69 23.72
CA GLU A 168 -17.23 -15.01 23.79
C GLU A 168 -15.78 -14.91 24.31
N MET A 169 -15.05 -13.90 23.84
CA MET A 169 -13.70 -13.63 24.28
C MET A 169 -13.60 -13.31 25.78
N ILE A 170 -14.45 -12.41 26.28
CA ILE A 170 -14.50 -12.10 27.72
C ILE A 170 -14.85 -13.37 28.51
N LYS A 171 -15.90 -14.10 28.12
CA LYS A 171 -16.33 -15.34 28.80
C LYS A 171 -15.22 -16.39 28.86
N ASN A 172 -14.42 -16.53 27.80
CA ASN A 172 -13.31 -17.48 27.75
C ASN A 172 -12.13 -17.10 28.66
N ASN A 173 -12.01 -15.83 29.05
CA ASN A 173 -10.91 -15.31 29.87
C ASN A 173 -11.33 -15.00 31.31
N LEU A 174 -12.61 -15.20 31.65
CA LEU A 174 -13.12 -15.12 33.01
C LEU A 174 -13.20 -16.51 33.66
N ASP A 175 -13.14 -16.54 34.99
CA ASP A 175 -13.43 -17.75 35.77
C ASP A 175 -14.94 -18.03 35.78
N MET A 176 -15.43 -18.65 34.71
CA MET A 176 -16.82 -19.04 34.54
C MET A 176 -17.21 -20.24 35.44
N SER A 177 -16.29 -20.77 36.26
CA SER A 177 -16.64 -21.72 37.31
C SER A 177 -17.26 -21.04 38.54
N ASN A 178 -17.03 -19.73 38.71
CA ASN A 178 -17.59 -18.93 39.79
C ASN A 178 -19.07 -18.55 39.50
N PRO A 179 -20.06 -19.04 40.28
CA PRO A 179 -21.47 -18.76 40.04
C PRO A 179 -21.85 -17.29 40.13
N ILE A 180 -21.12 -16.49 40.93
CA ILE A 180 -21.35 -15.04 41.04
C ILE A 180 -20.96 -14.35 39.74
N CYS A 181 -19.77 -14.68 39.21
CA CYS A 181 -19.29 -14.19 37.91
C CYS A 181 -20.29 -14.54 36.79
N VAL A 182 -20.71 -15.81 36.71
CA VAL A 182 -21.68 -16.26 35.69
C VAL A 182 -23.00 -15.50 35.79
N ARG A 183 -23.54 -15.33 37.00
CA ARG A 183 -24.79 -14.60 37.22
C ARG A 183 -24.66 -13.14 36.80
N ASP A 184 -23.58 -12.48 37.17
CA ASP A 184 -23.40 -11.04 36.93
C ASP A 184 -23.12 -10.76 35.44
N ILE A 185 -22.32 -11.61 34.76
CA ILE A 185 -22.13 -11.56 33.30
C ILE A 185 -23.44 -11.78 32.55
N ASN A 186 -24.23 -12.78 32.93
CA ASN A 186 -25.54 -13.02 32.32
C ASN A 186 -26.51 -11.85 32.55
N ARG A 187 -26.44 -11.21 33.73
CA ARG A 187 -27.23 -10.00 34.03
C ARG A 187 -26.84 -8.83 33.13
N ILE A 188 -25.54 -8.59 32.94
CA ILE A 188 -25.04 -7.54 32.04
C ILE A 188 -25.52 -7.80 30.61
N GLU A 189 -25.38 -9.03 30.12
CA GLU A 189 -25.82 -9.42 28.78
C GLU A 189 -27.33 -9.19 28.59
N MET A 190 -28.16 -9.69 29.51
CA MET A 190 -29.62 -9.50 29.47
C MET A 190 -30.01 -8.02 29.51
N ASN A 191 -29.41 -7.24 30.42
CA ASN A 191 -29.69 -5.81 30.53
C ASN A 191 -29.32 -5.06 29.23
N THR A 192 -28.23 -5.47 28.59
CA THR A 192 -27.77 -4.90 27.32
C THR A 192 -28.75 -5.20 26.19
N SER A 193 -29.18 -6.46 26.04
CA SER A 193 -30.18 -6.86 25.05
C SER A 193 -31.52 -6.14 25.24
N VAL A 194 -31.98 -6.01 26.49
CA VAL A 194 -33.25 -5.33 26.82
C VAL A 194 -33.19 -3.84 26.53
N LYS A 195 -32.09 -3.17 26.91
CA LYS A 195 -31.92 -1.71 26.73
C LYS A 195 -31.89 -1.32 25.26
N LEU A 196 -31.30 -2.15 24.40
CA LEU A 196 -31.10 -1.84 22.99
C LEU A 196 -32.22 -2.39 22.08
N ARG A 197 -33.17 -3.17 22.62
CA ARG A 197 -34.32 -3.73 21.88
C ARG A 197 -33.94 -4.35 20.53
N SER A 198 -32.80 -5.02 20.48
CA SER A 198 -32.21 -5.52 19.25
C SER A 198 -31.50 -6.85 19.52
N ASP A 199 -31.89 -7.88 18.78
CA ASP A 199 -31.15 -9.15 18.70
C ASP A 199 -29.87 -8.99 17.85
N ALA A 200 -29.72 -7.86 17.14
CA ALA A 200 -28.55 -7.59 16.33
C ALA A 200 -27.40 -7.08 17.21
N LYS A 201 -26.26 -7.79 17.13
CA LYS A 201 -24.99 -7.45 17.79
C LYS A 201 -24.31 -6.23 17.11
N SER A 202 -24.91 -5.06 17.30
CA SER A 202 -24.36 -3.78 16.83
C SER A 202 -23.19 -3.29 17.69
N TYR A 203 -22.50 -2.23 17.27
CA TYR A 203 -21.44 -1.62 18.07
C TYR A 203 -21.94 -1.17 19.45
N ASP A 204 -23.12 -0.55 19.54
CA ASP A 204 -23.68 -0.09 20.82
C ASP A 204 -23.96 -1.26 21.78
N TYR A 205 -24.28 -2.43 21.24
CA TYR A 205 -24.46 -3.67 22.00
C TYR A 205 -23.13 -4.13 22.61
N TYR A 206 -22.09 -4.28 21.79
CA TYR A 206 -20.78 -4.69 22.30
C TYR A 206 -20.18 -3.66 23.26
N LYS A 207 -20.32 -2.37 22.96
CA LYS A 207 -19.86 -1.29 23.83
C LYS A 207 -20.54 -1.33 25.19
N SER A 208 -21.87 -1.41 25.22
CA SER A 208 -22.63 -1.45 26.48
C SER A 208 -22.28 -2.69 27.31
N PHE A 209 -22.04 -3.83 26.67
CA PHE A 209 -21.59 -5.03 27.35
C PHE A 209 -20.19 -4.85 27.95
N ILE A 210 -19.23 -4.36 27.15
CA ILE A 210 -17.84 -4.12 27.61
C ILE A 210 -17.83 -3.12 28.77
N ASP A 211 -18.51 -1.99 28.63
CA ASP A 211 -18.60 -0.96 29.68
C ASP A 211 -19.17 -1.56 30.98
N GLY A 212 -20.22 -2.39 30.89
CA GLY A 212 -20.80 -3.06 32.05
C GLY A 212 -19.88 -4.08 32.73
N VAL A 213 -19.07 -4.80 31.97
CA VAL A 213 -18.07 -5.74 32.51
C VAL A 213 -16.91 -4.99 33.18
N GLU A 214 -16.47 -3.87 32.59
CA GLU A 214 -15.43 -3.00 33.15
C GLU A 214 -15.89 -2.30 34.43
N GLU A 215 -17.13 -1.78 34.47
CA GLU A 215 -17.73 -1.14 35.64
C GLU A 215 -17.83 -2.06 36.85
N GLU A 216 -18.13 -3.34 36.62
CA GLU A 216 -18.17 -4.37 37.68
C GLU A 216 -16.75 -4.91 38.03
N GLY A 217 -15.71 -4.46 37.31
CA GLY A 217 -14.31 -4.79 37.58
C GLY A 217 -13.90 -6.20 37.18
N TYR A 218 -14.67 -6.87 36.32
CA TYR A 218 -14.39 -8.25 35.89
C TYR A 218 -13.31 -8.32 34.81
N PHE A 219 -13.24 -7.32 33.94
CA PHE A 219 -12.32 -7.30 32.80
C PHE A 219 -11.89 -5.85 32.53
N ASP A 220 -10.66 -5.62 32.07
CA ASP A 220 -10.14 -4.29 31.74
C ASP A 220 -9.37 -4.35 30.42
N PHE A 221 -9.96 -3.84 29.35
CA PHE A 221 -9.38 -3.95 28.01
C PHE A 221 -8.07 -3.18 27.86
N SER A 222 -7.92 -2.07 28.57
CA SER A 222 -6.70 -1.26 28.54
C SER A 222 -5.50 -2.04 29.09
N LYS A 223 -5.73 -2.90 30.09
CA LYS A 223 -4.68 -3.75 30.70
C LYS A 223 -4.41 -5.03 29.91
N GLU A 224 -5.46 -5.69 29.45
CA GLU A 224 -5.36 -7.01 28.83
C GLU A 224 -4.87 -6.96 27.38
N ILE A 225 -5.27 -5.92 26.63
CA ILE A 225 -4.91 -5.75 25.22
C ILE A 225 -3.85 -4.66 25.03
N GLY A 226 -3.69 -3.75 25.99
CA GLY A 226 -2.80 -2.60 25.87
C GLY A 226 -3.34 -1.55 24.89
N PHE A 227 -2.66 -0.41 24.81
CA PHE A 227 -3.08 0.71 23.97
C PHE A 227 -2.94 0.40 22.47
N GLN A 228 -4.05 0.20 21.78
CA GLN A 228 -4.10 -0.16 20.35
C GLN A 228 -4.24 1.06 19.41
N ILE A 229 -3.54 2.16 19.71
CA ILE A 229 -3.62 3.42 18.94
C ILE A 229 -3.16 3.24 17.49
N GLY A 230 -2.06 2.51 17.27
CA GLY A 230 -1.53 2.27 15.93
C GLY A 230 -2.52 1.50 15.06
N PHE A 231 -3.14 0.46 15.62
CA PHE A 231 -4.17 -0.31 14.91
C PHE A 231 -5.37 0.58 14.57
N TYR A 232 -5.88 1.35 15.53
CA TYR A 232 -6.97 2.29 15.31
C TYR A 232 -6.65 3.25 14.16
N PHE A 233 -5.46 3.87 14.18
CA PHE A 233 -5.03 4.80 13.14
C PHE A 233 -5.04 4.14 11.76
N TYR A 234 -4.49 2.94 11.59
CA TYR A 234 -4.36 2.33 10.26
C TYR A 234 -5.64 1.67 9.73
N PHE A 235 -6.50 1.14 10.61
CA PHE A 235 -7.63 0.30 10.20
C PHE A 235 -9.00 0.91 10.48
N PHE A 236 -9.11 1.88 11.39
CA PHE A 236 -10.37 2.50 11.82
C PHE A 236 -10.45 4.01 11.59
N ASP A 237 -9.33 4.73 11.52
CA ASP A 237 -9.35 6.15 11.15
C ASP A 237 -9.80 6.32 9.69
N LYS A 238 -10.92 7.02 9.52
CA LYS A 238 -11.56 7.21 8.21
C LYS A 238 -10.60 7.83 7.18
N LYS A 239 -9.78 8.81 7.57
CA LYS A 239 -8.88 9.49 6.63
C LYS A 239 -7.79 8.55 6.13
N ASN A 240 -7.26 7.69 7.00
CA ASN A 240 -6.26 6.71 6.60
C ASN A 240 -6.85 5.59 5.75
N ILE A 241 -8.03 5.08 6.10
CA ILE A 241 -8.73 4.10 5.27
C ILE A 241 -8.98 4.71 3.87
N GLU A 242 -9.43 5.96 3.81
CA GLU A 242 -9.66 6.69 2.55
C GLU A 242 -8.39 6.81 1.70
N LYS A 243 -7.24 7.06 2.33
CA LYS A 243 -5.93 7.13 1.64
C LYS A 243 -5.61 5.85 0.87
N TYR A 244 -5.92 4.67 1.42
CA TYR A 244 -5.53 3.40 0.83
C TYR A 244 -6.64 2.67 0.05
N LEU A 245 -7.91 3.06 0.23
CA LEU A 245 -9.06 2.48 -0.47
C LEU A 245 -9.56 3.33 -1.66
N ASP A 246 -8.72 4.25 -2.17
CA ASP A 246 -8.98 5.21 -3.27
C ASP A 246 -10.13 4.81 -4.22
N GLY A 247 -11.19 5.62 -4.24
CA GLY A 247 -12.35 5.47 -5.13
C GLY A 247 -13.43 4.47 -4.67
N ILE A 248 -13.19 3.68 -3.62
CA ILE A 248 -14.15 2.67 -3.09
C ILE A 248 -14.91 3.19 -1.84
N VAL A 249 -14.54 4.36 -1.33
CA VAL A 249 -14.69 4.72 0.10
C VAL A 249 -15.97 5.47 0.47
N ASN A 250 -17.09 5.21 -0.20
CA ASN A 250 -18.36 5.81 0.20
C ASN A 250 -19.13 5.02 1.29
N VAL A 251 -18.65 3.87 1.78
CA VAL A 251 -19.55 2.95 2.54
C VAL A 251 -18.95 2.22 3.76
N ILE A 252 -17.64 2.33 4.07
CA ILE A 252 -17.10 1.56 5.21
C ILE A 252 -17.07 2.41 6.48
N ASP A 253 -18.11 2.29 7.30
CA ASP A 253 -18.04 2.66 8.71
C ASP A 253 -17.56 1.45 9.52
N PRO A 254 -16.32 1.45 10.07
CA PRO A 254 -15.80 0.34 10.85
C PRO A 254 -16.66 -0.03 12.06
N LYS A 255 -17.42 0.92 12.64
CA LYS A 255 -18.35 0.63 13.74
C LYS A 255 -19.49 -0.27 13.31
N HIS A 256 -19.97 -0.10 12.09
CA HIS A 256 -21.05 -0.91 11.55
C HIS A 256 -20.53 -2.23 10.98
N LYS A 257 -19.34 -2.20 10.37
CA LYS A 257 -18.77 -3.35 9.66
C LYS A 257 -18.09 -4.35 10.61
N TYR A 258 -17.40 -3.86 11.63
CA TYR A 258 -16.65 -4.66 12.61
C TYR A 258 -17.00 -4.25 14.04
N PRO A 259 -18.29 -4.30 14.44
CA PRO A 259 -18.78 -3.70 15.68
C PRO A 259 -18.08 -4.23 16.93
N SER A 260 -17.81 -5.53 16.98
CA SER A 260 -17.12 -6.21 18.08
C SER A 260 -15.68 -5.75 18.24
N LEU A 261 -14.86 -5.88 17.19
CA LEU A 261 -13.46 -5.47 17.21
C LEU A 261 -13.32 -3.96 17.44
N TYR A 262 -14.19 -3.15 16.85
CA TYR A 262 -14.17 -1.71 17.09
C TYR A 262 -14.41 -1.38 18.57
N ALA A 263 -15.39 -2.01 19.21
CA ALA A 263 -15.68 -1.79 20.62
C ALA A 263 -14.50 -2.22 21.52
N ILE A 264 -13.86 -3.36 21.21
CA ILE A 264 -12.64 -3.83 21.88
C ILE A 264 -11.51 -2.81 21.80
N VAL A 265 -11.18 -2.36 20.58
CA VAL A 265 -10.08 -1.41 20.34
C VAL A 265 -10.40 -0.07 20.99
N GLU A 266 -11.63 0.43 20.88
CA GLU A 266 -12.04 1.68 21.52
C GLU A 266 -11.89 1.60 23.04
N ALA A 267 -12.36 0.52 23.67
CA ALA A 267 -12.19 0.30 25.12
C ALA A 267 -10.72 0.25 25.54
N SER A 268 -9.85 -0.39 24.74
CA SER A 268 -8.40 -0.45 25.00
C SER A 268 -7.67 0.90 24.89
N THR A 269 -8.32 1.92 24.32
CA THR A 269 -7.73 3.26 24.10
C THR A 269 -8.21 4.32 25.10
N ARG A 270 -9.09 3.96 26.04
CA ARG A 270 -9.56 4.85 27.11
C ARG A 270 -8.55 4.95 28.24
#